data_AF-A0A9D4PC30-F1
#
_entry.id   AF-A0A9D4PC30-F1
#
_cell.length_a   1.000
_cell.length_b   1.000
_cell.length_c   1.000
_cell.angle_alpha   90.00
_cell.angle_beta   90.00
_cell.angle_gamma   90.00
#
_symmetry.space_group_name_H-M   'P 1'
#
loop_
_entity.id
_entity.type
_entity.pdbx_description
1 polymer ?
#
loop_
_entity_poly.entity_id
_entity_poly.type
_entity_poly.pdbx_seq_one_letter_code
_entity_poly.pdbx_strand_id
1 'polypeptide(L)'
;MTPNLTLTKNVAGATWHNTFDDLGSDHRILVTHIPRENDATQSSNQRKRLVDWDKFREIRGQSTSPPTSNIKSWCENVISNVREATQIMEADIPLDRLDSNLMHLWQAKESLQARWRKQRHQRGLRKKIAQLNKDIEAYCRQLNEQQWEEICRDMGRQLGASQTWKLLRFLLDPTNTKTEQRHTIRKLTHDHKGNVSQLIEDLKAIYVAQTPPV
;
A
#
# COMPACT_ATOMS: atom_id res chain seq x y z
N MET A 1 -11.53 22.75 14.08
CA MET A 1 -11.12 21.34 13.95
C MET A 1 -12.27 20.56 13.37
N THR A 2 -12.07 19.95 12.20
CA THR A 2 -13.12 19.20 11.49
C THR A 2 -13.04 17.73 11.92
N PRO A 3 -14.11 17.11 12.42
CA PRO A 3 -14.07 15.70 12.84
C PRO A 3 -13.97 14.76 11.63
N ASN A 4 -13.17 13.71 11.76
CA ASN A 4 -13.16 12.61 10.79
C ASN A 4 -14.40 11.74 11.04
N LEU A 5 -15.26 11.59 10.02
CA LEU A 5 -16.50 10.81 10.10
C LEU A 5 -16.54 9.77 8.98
N THR A 6 -17.04 8.58 9.30
CA THR A 6 -17.33 7.53 8.31
C THR A 6 -18.78 7.11 8.48
N LEU A 7 -19.55 7.15 7.39
CA LEU A 7 -20.96 6.76 7.36
C LEU A 7 -21.09 5.49 6.52
N THR A 8 -21.72 4.46 7.06
CA THR A 8 -22.08 3.25 6.33
C THR A 8 -23.60 3.19 6.18
N LYS A 9 -24.09 2.72 5.03
CA LYS A 9 -25.52 2.56 4.74
C LYS A 9 -25.74 1.13 4.25
N ASN A 10 -26.72 0.45 4.83
CA ASN A 10 -27.11 -0.92 4.47
C ASN A 10 -25.97 -1.96 4.58
N VAL A 11 -25.10 -1.83 5.60
CA VAL A 11 -24.05 -2.82 5.91
C VAL A 11 -24.29 -3.39 7.30
N ALA A 12 -24.50 -4.69 7.40
CA ALA A 12 -24.54 -5.39 8.69
C ALA A 12 -23.11 -5.64 9.19
N GLY A 13 -22.85 -5.37 10.47
CA GLY A 13 -21.56 -5.72 11.11
C GLY A 13 -20.37 -4.80 10.80
N ALA A 14 -20.62 -3.57 10.34
CA ALA A 14 -19.55 -2.57 10.22
C ALA A 14 -18.95 -2.25 11.60
N THR A 15 -17.65 -2.45 11.77
CA THR A 15 -16.91 -2.07 12.98
C THR A 15 -15.94 -0.95 12.65
N TRP A 16 -15.66 -0.08 13.62
CA TRP A 16 -14.67 0.98 13.46
C TRP A 16 -13.72 0.98 14.65
N HIS A 17 -12.47 1.36 14.41
CA HIS A 17 -11.52 1.65 15.48
C HIS A 17 -10.63 2.84 15.08
N ASN A 18 -10.25 3.63 16.07
CA ASN A 18 -9.27 4.70 15.90
C ASN A 18 -7.88 4.09 16.00
N THR A 19 -7.04 4.26 14.98
CA THR A 19 -5.66 3.73 15.02
C THR A 19 -4.78 4.56 15.98
N PHE A 20 -5.25 5.77 16.32
CA PHE A 20 -4.54 6.81 17.05
C PHE A 20 -3.25 7.26 16.39
N ASP A 21 -3.04 6.88 15.13
CA ASP A 21 -1.90 7.30 14.33
C ASP A 21 -2.25 8.55 13.54
N ASP A 22 -1.33 9.50 13.61
CA ASP A 22 -1.45 10.83 13.01
C ASP A 22 -0.63 10.96 11.71
N LEU A 23 0.37 10.07 11.49
CA LEU A 23 1.31 10.13 10.37
C LEU A 23 1.91 11.54 10.13
N GLY A 24 1.96 12.38 11.18
CA GLY A 24 2.43 13.77 11.08
C GLY A 24 1.36 14.81 10.71
N SER A 25 0.08 14.42 10.57
CA SER A 25 -1.08 15.30 10.45
C SER A 25 -1.65 15.66 11.84
N ASP A 26 -2.43 16.73 11.93
CA ASP A 26 -3.28 17.04 13.09
C ASP A 26 -4.54 16.16 13.17
N HIS A 27 -4.79 15.34 12.15
CA HIS A 27 -5.86 14.36 12.09
C HIS A 27 -5.38 12.94 12.43
N ARG A 28 -6.25 12.15 13.08
CA ARG A 28 -6.00 10.72 13.38
C ARG A 28 -6.73 9.82 12.39
N ILE A 29 -6.09 8.73 11.99
CA ILE A 29 -6.68 7.76 11.07
C ILE A 29 -7.77 6.95 11.79
N LEU A 30 -8.91 6.83 11.12
CA LEU A 30 -10.00 5.93 11.50
C LEU A 30 -10.03 4.77 10.51
N VAL A 31 -10.10 3.55 11.03
CA VAL A 31 -10.25 2.35 10.21
C VAL A 31 -11.67 1.82 10.41
N THR A 32 -12.39 1.66 9.31
CA THR A 32 -13.73 1.06 9.30
C THR A 32 -13.65 -0.27 8.56
N HIS A 33 -13.96 -1.35 9.27
CA HIS A 33 -14.03 -2.69 8.71
C HIS A 33 -15.46 -2.96 8.26
N ILE A 34 -15.62 -3.21 6.96
CA ILE A 34 -16.91 -3.52 6.34
C ILE A 34 -16.84 -4.98 5.89
N PRO A 35 -17.51 -5.90 6.60
CA PRO A 35 -17.55 -7.30 6.18
C PRO A 35 -18.34 -7.41 4.87
N ARG A 36 -17.80 -8.13 3.89
CA ARG A 36 -18.45 -8.38 2.61
C ARG A 36 -18.85 -9.86 2.56
N GLU A 37 -20.15 -10.13 2.50
CA GLU A 37 -20.71 -11.50 2.58
C GLU A 37 -20.23 -12.46 1.47
N ASN A 38 -19.58 -11.97 0.40
CA ASN A 38 -19.18 -12.78 -0.76
C ASN A 38 -17.67 -12.80 -1.09
N ASP A 39 -16.78 -12.33 -0.22
CA ASP A 39 -15.32 -12.34 -0.51
C ASP A 39 -14.58 -13.61 -0.05
N ALA A 40 -15.30 -14.65 0.38
CA ALA A 40 -14.72 -15.95 0.75
C ALA A 40 -13.97 -16.65 -0.41
N THR A 41 -14.01 -16.13 -1.64
CA THR A 41 -13.42 -16.77 -2.82
C THR A 41 -12.28 -16.01 -3.52
N GLN A 42 -11.85 -14.81 -3.10
CA GLN A 42 -10.83 -14.07 -3.88
C GLN A 42 -9.67 -13.39 -3.15
N SER A 43 -9.63 -13.31 -1.81
CA SER A 43 -8.37 -13.05 -1.12
C SER A 43 -7.93 -14.34 -0.47
N SER A 44 -7.10 -15.14 -1.18
CA SER A 44 -6.30 -16.11 -0.46
C SER A 44 -5.51 -15.30 0.58
N ASN A 45 -5.81 -15.49 1.87
CA ASN A 45 -4.96 -15.03 2.96
C ASN A 45 -3.54 -15.52 2.68
N GLN A 46 -2.75 -14.70 2.00
CA GLN A 46 -1.39 -15.03 1.61
C GLN A 46 -0.57 -14.88 2.88
N ARG A 47 -0.51 -15.96 3.64
CA ARG A 47 0.35 -16.11 4.80
C ARG A 47 1.79 -15.92 4.36
N LYS A 48 2.33 -14.72 4.56
CA LYS A 48 3.74 -14.45 4.26
C LYS A 48 4.60 -14.84 5.46
N ARG A 49 5.71 -15.51 5.13
CA ARG A 49 6.75 -15.94 6.08
C ARG A 49 7.75 -14.80 6.21
N LEU A 50 7.82 -14.20 7.40
CA LEU A 50 8.82 -13.20 7.75
C LEU A 50 9.89 -13.86 8.62
N VAL A 51 11.13 -13.85 8.17
CA VAL A 51 12.26 -14.26 9.02
C VAL A 51 12.67 -13.06 9.88
N ASP A 52 12.58 -13.21 11.20
CA ASP A 52 13.15 -12.27 12.15
C ASP A 52 14.67 -12.48 12.19
N TRP A 53 15.39 -11.67 11.42
CA TRP A 53 16.84 -11.80 11.28
C TRP A 53 17.60 -11.51 12.58
N ASP A 54 17.02 -10.74 13.51
CA ASP A 54 17.66 -10.46 14.79
C ASP A 54 17.55 -11.69 15.71
N LYS A 55 16.36 -12.31 15.79
CA LYS A 55 16.21 -13.61 16.47
C LYS A 55 17.07 -14.69 15.84
N PHE A 56 17.16 -14.74 14.51
CA PHE A 56 18.04 -15.68 13.82
C PHE A 56 19.51 -15.51 14.25
N ARG A 57 19.98 -14.26 14.35
CA ARG A 57 21.35 -13.94 14.81
C ARG A 57 21.55 -14.31 16.27
N GLU A 58 20.55 -14.12 17.14
CA GLU A 58 20.62 -14.53 18.54
C GLU A 58 20.69 -16.06 18.70
N ILE A 59 19.83 -16.81 17.98
CA ILE A 59 19.83 -18.28 17.96
C ILE A 59 21.20 -18.82 17.51
N ARG A 60 21.78 -18.21 16.48
CA ARG A 60 23.11 -18.56 15.96
C ARG A 60 24.26 -18.09 16.86
N GLY A 61 24.08 -16.98 17.58
CA GLY A 61 25.08 -16.47 18.52
C GLY A 61 25.17 -17.29 19.81
N GLN A 62 24.06 -17.92 20.22
CA GLN A 62 24.00 -18.78 21.40
C GLN A 62 24.38 -20.24 21.10
N SER A 63 24.24 -20.68 19.86
CA SER A 63 24.65 -22.03 19.46
C SER A 63 26.16 -22.10 19.27
N THR A 64 26.85 -22.53 20.33
CA THR A 64 28.26 -22.99 20.27
C THR A 64 28.31 -24.28 19.43
N SER A 65 28.25 -24.16 18.10
CA SER A 65 28.41 -25.30 17.21
C SER A 65 29.88 -25.72 17.15
N PRO A 66 30.19 -27.03 17.27
CA PRO A 66 31.54 -27.55 17.05
C PRO A 66 31.98 -27.34 15.59
N PRO A 67 33.29 -27.48 15.28
CA PRO A 67 33.82 -27.29 13.93
C PRO A 67 33.04 -28.17 12.94
N THR A 68 32.51 -27.56 11.89
CA THR A 68 31.60 -28.21 10.95
C THR A 68 32.30 -29.34 10.19
N SER A 69 32.17 -30.57 10.67
CA SER A 69 32.74 -31.75 10.02
C SER A 69 31.88 -32.21 8.81
N ASN A 70 30.61 -31.78 8.73
CA ASN A 70 29.71 -32.15 7.65
C ASN A 70 28.85 -30.95 7.19
N ILE A 71 28.97 -30.59 5.90
CA ILE A 71 28.28 -29.47 5.26
C ILE A 71 26.75 -29.66 5.24
N LYS A 72 26.30 -30.91 5.13
CA LYS A 72 24.88 -31.25 4.97
C LYS A 72 24.11 -31.01 6.27
N SER A 73 24.68 -31.46 7.39
CA SER A 73 24.14 -31.18 8.73
C SER A 73 24.20 -29.69 9.09
N TRP A 74 25.19 -28.96 8.57
CA TRP A 74 25.24 -27.51 8.75
C TRP A 74 24.11 -26.80 7.99
N CYS A 75 23.86 -27.18 6.73
CA CYS A 75 22.73 -26.65 5.96
C CYS A 75 21.39 -26.95 6.63
N GLU A 76 21.20 -28.16 7.15
CA GLU A 76 19.98 -28.54 7.87
C GLU A 76 19.78 -27.71 9.14
N ASN A 77 20.85 -27.46 9.89
CA ASN A 77 20.82 -26.60 11.08
C ASN A 77 20.46 -25.15 10.72
N VAL A 78 21.06 -24.59 9.66
CA VAL A 78 20.72 -23.24 9.17
C VAL A 78 19.26 -23.14 8.76
N ILE A 79 18.75 -24.12 8.00
CA ILE A 79 17.34 -24.16 7.58
C ILE A 79 16.41 -24.26 8.80
N SER A 80 16.79 -25.04 9.82
CA SER A 80 16.03 -25.15 11.07
C SER A 80 15.96 -23.81 11.81
N ASN A 81 17.09 -23.12 11.98
CA ASN A 81 17.15 -21.82 12.66
C ASN A 81 16.36 -20.75 11.91
N VAL A 82 16.38 -20.77 10.57
CA VAL A 82 15.56 -19.87 9.76
C VAL A 82 14.07 -20.15 10.00
N ARG A 83 13.66 -21.42 10.05
CA ARG A 83 12.25 -21.78 10.35
C ARG A 83 11.84 -21.33 11.74
N GLU A 84 12.70 -21.48 12.73
CA GLU A 84 12.44 -21.07 14.11
C GLU A 84 12.33 -19.54 14.25
N ALA A 85 13.13 -18.80 13.50
CA ALA A 85 13.05 -17.35 13.40
C ALA A 85 11.91 -16.85 12.49
N THR A 86 11.22 -17.73 11.77
CA THR A 86 10.17 -17.33 10.83
C THR A 86 8.82 -17.19 11.53
N GLN A 87 8.25 -15.99 11.48
CA GLN A 87 6.86 -15.73 11.87
C GLN A 87 5.94 -15.73 10.65
N ILE A 88 4.74 -16.28 10.81
CA ILE A 88 3.70 -16.26 9.77
C ILE A 88 2.75 -15.10 10.08
N MET A 89 2.64 -14.15 9.16
CA MET A 89 1.72 -13.03 9.30
C MET A 89 0.54 -13.17 8.35
N GLU A 90 -0.66 -12.89 8.86
CA GLU A 90 -1.85 -12.73 8.05
C GLU A 90 -1.88 -11.32 7.48
N ALA A 91 -1.97 -11.22 6.16
CA ALA A 91 -2.03 -9.95 5.45
C ALA A 91 -3.34 -9.89 4.65
N ASP A 92 -4.16 -8.88 4.95
CA ASP A 92 -5.44 -8.62 4.27
C ASP A 92 -5.28 -7.99 2.88
N ILE A 93 -4.03 -7.69 2.46
CA ILE A 93 -3.73 -7.00 1.21
C ILE A 93 -2.85 -7.94 0.36
N PRO A 94 -3.06 -8.03 -0.97
CA PRO A 94 -2.13 -8.72 -1.87
C PRO A 94 -0.76 -8.01 -1.85
N LEU A 95 0.13 -8.48 -0.99
CA LEU A 95 1.40 -7.87 -0.65
C LEU A 95 2.56 -8.35 -1.53
N ASP A 96 2.34 -8.55 -2.84
CA ASP A 96 3.32 -9.21 -3.70
C ASP A 96 4.68 -8.49 -3.81
N ARG A 97 4.76 -7.26 -3.28
CA ARG A 97 5.96 -6.41 -3.24
C ARG A 97 6.24 -5.76 -1.88
N LEU A 98 5.86 -6.38 -0.76
CA LEU A 98 6.24 -5.83 0.55
C LEU A 98 7.72 -6.06 0.82
N ASP A 99 8.48 -4.97 0.89
CA ASP A 99 9.88 -4.97 1.27
C ASP A 99 10.04 -5.37 2.75
N SER A 100 10.84 -6.42 3.01
CA SER A 100 11.11 -6.91 4.36
C SER A 100 11.70 -5.83 5.26
N ASN A 101 12.56 -4.96 4.73
CA ASN A 101 13.20 -3.92 5.52
C ASN A 101 12.18 -2.84 5.95
N LEU A 102 11.30 -2.44 5.04
CA LEU A 102 10.22 -1.50 5.35
C LEU A 102 9.28 -2.07 6.43
N MET A 103 9.00 -3.36 6.36
CA MET A 103 8.18 -4.03 7.37
C MET A 103 8.84 -4.05 8.75
N HIS A 104 10.15 -4.32 8.82
CA HIS A 104 10.89 -4.25 10.09
C HIS A 104 10.88 -2.83 10.68
N LEU A 105 11.07 -1.80 9.87
CA LEU A 105 11.00 -0.41 10.32
C LEU A 105 9.61 -0.05 10.86
N TRP A 106 8.54 -0.53 10.21
CA TRP A 106 7.17 -0.35 10.71
C TRP A 106 6.92 -1.08 12.03
N GLN A 107 7.33 -2.35 12.14
CA GLN A 107 7.18 -3.11 13.38
C GLN A 107 7.96 -2.46 14.54
N ALA A 108 9.18 -1.98 14.28
CA ALA A 108 9.97 -1.24 15.26
C ALA A 108 9.25 0.04 15.71
N LYS A 109 8.68 0.80 14.76
CA LYS A 109 7.89 2.01 15.05
C LYS A 109 6.67 1.70 15.90
N GLU A 110 5.88 0.70 15.52
CA GLU A 110 4.68 0.29 16.26
C GLU A 110 5.00 -0.12 17.70
N SER A 111 6.07 -0.90 17.89
CA SER A 111 6.51 -1.33 19.22
C SER A 111 6.90 -0.14 20.12
N LEU A 112 7.60 0.86 19.56
CA LEU A 112 7.97 2.07 20.27
C LEU A 112 6.76 2.98 20.53
N GLN A 113 5.83 3.08 19.57
CA GLN A 113 4.57 3.81 19.76
C GLN A 113 3.73 3.17 20.87
N ALA A 114 3.59 1.85 20.91
CA ALA A 114 2.87 1.14 21.97
C ALA A 114 3.49 1.40 23.35
N ARG A 115 4.83 1.41 23.44
CA ARG A 115 5.55 1.76 24.67
C ARG A 115 5.36 3.23 25.05
N TRP A 116 5.49 4.15 24.09
CA TRP A 116 5.31 5.58 24.32
C TRP A 116 3.87 5.92 24.74
N ARG A 117 2.86 5.20 24.22
CA ARG A 117 1.46 5.32 24.65
C ARG A 117 1.31 5.03 26.15
N LYS A 118 2.04 4.06 26.70
CA LYS A 118 2.08 3.75 28.14
C LYS A 118 2.95 4.72 28.95
N GLN A 119 3.96 5.34 28.32
CA GLN A 119 4.98 6.18 28.97
C GLN A 119 5.14 7.55 28.28
N ARG A 120 4.04 8.33 28.22
CA ARG A 120 4.00 9.58 27.43
C ARG A 120 5.01 10.64 27.86
N HIS A 121 5.43 10.63 29.12
CA HIS A 121 6.40 11.58 29.66
C HIS A 121 7.84 11.33 29.19
N GLN A 122 8.14 10.14 28.65
CA GLN A 122 9.49 9.80 28.21
C GLN A 122 9.79 10.39 26.82
N ARG A 123 10.38 11.59 26.81
CA ARG A 123 10.76 12.32 25.58
C ARG A 123 11.73 11.54 24.68
N GLY A 124 12.55 10.66 25.26
CA GLY A 124 13.48 9.80 24.50
C GLY A 124 12.78 8.84 23.54
N LEU A 125 11.64 8.25 23.93
CA LEU A 125 10.85 7.39 23.04
C LEU A 125 10.26 8.17 21.88
N ARG A 126 9.73 9.38 22.15
CA ARG A 126 9.21 10.28 21.09
C ARG A 126 10.29 10.63 20.07
N LYS A 127 11.53 10.92 20.53
CA LYS A 127 12.66 11.20 19.62
C LYS A 127 13.01 10.00 18.76
N LYS A 128 13.02 8.78 19.33
CA LYS A 128 13.27 7.54 18.57
C LYS A 128 12.18 7.25 17.53
N ILE A 129 10.91 7.45 17.88
CA ILE A 129 9.79 7.32 16.92
C ILE A 129 9.95 8.32 15.77
N ALA A 130 10.31 9.57 16.08
CA ALA A 130 10.56 10.59 15.05
C ALA A 130 11.74 10.22 14.14
N GLN A 131 12.80 9.61 14.69
CA GLN A 131 13.91 9.10 13.89
C GLN A 131 13.47 7.97 12.97
N LEU A 132 12.76 6.96 13.49
CA LEU A 132 12.22 5.88 12.66
C LEU A 132 11.30 6.38 11.55
N ASN A 133 10.49 7.40 11.80
CA ASN A 133 9.67 8.01 10.75
C ASN A 133 10.53 8.60 9.62
N LYS A 134 11.65 9.26 9.96
CA LYS A 134 12.59 9.77 8.95
C LYS A 134 13.27 8.63 8.19
N ASP A 135 13.66 7.57 8.89
CA ASP A 135 14.30 6.41 8.27
C ASP A 135 13.33 5.70 7.30
N ILE A 136 12.06 5.54 7.71
CA ILE A 136 10.98 5.03 6.85
C ILE A 136 10.79 5.91 5.62
N GLU A 137 10.71 7.24 5.79
CA GLU A 137 10.52 8.16 4.67
C GLU A 137 11.69 8.10 3.68
N ALA A 138 12.93 8.11 4.19
CA ALA A 138 14.13 7.99 3.37
C ALA A 138 14.15 6.68 2.59
N TYR A 139 13.79 5.57 3.25
CA TYR A 139 13.75 4.27 2.62
C TYR A 139 12.66 4.17 1.55
N CYS A 140 11.44 4.67 1.83
CA CYS A 140 10.37 4.74 0.84
C CYS A 140 10.78 5.56 -0.39
N ARG A 141 11.52 6.65 -0.21
CA ARG A 141 12.04 7.45 -1.32
C ARG A 141 13.01 6.64 -2.18
N GLN A 142 13.98 5.98 -1.56
CA GLN A 142 14.93 5.11 -2.24
C GLN A 142 14.22 3.97 -3.00
N LEU A 143 13.23 3.34 -2.37
CA LEU A 143 12.46 2.26 -2.98
C LEU A 143 11.66 2.75 -4.19
N ASN A 144 11.05 3.93 -4.11
CA ASN A 144 10.33 4.53 -5.23
C ASN A 144 11.27 4.86 -6.39
N GLU A 145 12.48 5.37 -6.11
CA GLU A 145 13.51 5.61 -7.12
C GLU A 145 13.90 4.31 -7.82
N GLN A 146 14.17 3.24 -7.07
CA GLN A 146 14.50 1.93 -7.63
C GLN A 146 13.36 1.33 -8.47
N GLN A 147 12.13 1.41 -7.98
CA GLN A 147 10.96 0.95 -8.73
C GLN A 147 10.78 1.74 -10.02
N TRP A 148 11.02 3.06 -9.99
CA TRP A 148 10.97 3.89 -11.18
C TRP A 148 12.07 3.55 -12.19
N GLU A 149 13.29 3.29 -11.72
CA GLU A 149 14.39 2.83 -12.56
C GLU A 149 14.10 1.46 -13.21
N GLU A 150 13.47 0.53 -12.47
CA GLU A 150 13.05 -0.76 -12.99
C GLU A 150 12.00 -0.58 -14.09
N ILE A 151 10.97 0.25 -13.85
CA ILE A 151 9.96 0.59 -14.86
C ILE A 151 10.64 1.20 -16.10
N CYS A 152 11.59 2.12 -15.94
CA CYS A 152 12.33 2.71 -17.06
C CYS A 152 13.18 1.69 -17.83
N ARG A 153 13.84 0.76 -17.12
CA ARG A 153 14.63 -0.32 -17.72
C ARG A 153 13.76 -1.28 -18.51
N ASP A 154 12.60 -1.64 -17.98
CA ASP A 154 11.64 -2.51 -18.64
C ASP A 154 11.03 -1.83 -19.86
N MET A 155 10.67 -0.55 -19.76
CA MET A 155 10.23 0.26 -20.91
C MET A 155 11.28 0.32 -22.02
N GLY A 156 12.56 0.51 -21.68
CA GLY A 156 13.66 0.54 -22.65
C GLY A 156 13.85 -0.79 -23.38
N ARG A 157 13.54 -1.92 -22.74
CA ARG A 157 13.56 -3.25 -23.35
C ARG A 157 12.30 -3.56 -24.16
N GLN A 158 11.19 -2.88 -23.86
CA GLN A 158 9.86 -3.14 -24.43
C GLN A 158 9.23 -1.88 -25.05
N LEU A 159 10.00 -1.13 -25.84
CA LEU A 159 9.51 0.07 -26.54
C LEU A 159 8.36 -0.21 -27.53
N GLY A 160 8.18 -1.46 -27.97
CA GLY A 160 7.05 -1.90 -28.79
C GLY A 160 5.79 -2.28 -28.00
N ALA A 161 5.85 -2.35 -26.66
CA ALA A 161 4.71 -2.80 -25.87
C ALA A 161 3.66 -1.70 -25.71
N SER A 162 2.38 -2.06 -25.88
CA SER A 162 1.25 -1.14 -25.69
C SER A 162 1.22 -0.54 -24.27
N GLN A 163 1.79 -1.23 -23.28
CA GLN A 163 1.87 -0.78 -21.90
C GLN A 163 2.83 0.40 -21.72
N THR A 164 4.00 0.35 -22.36
CA THR A 164 5.00 1.44 -22.37
C THR A 164 4.41 2.72 -22.96
N TRP A 165 3.71 2.61 -24.10
CA TRP A 165 3.06 3.75 -24.74
C TRP A 165 1.90 4.33 -23.93
N LYS A 166 1.12 3.49 -23.24
CA LYS A 166 0.08 3.96 -22.31
C LYS A 166 0.67 4.76 -21.16
N LEU A 167 1.79 4.28 -20.59
CA LEU A 167 2.48 4.99 -19.51
C LEU A 167 3.08 6.31 -19.99
N LEU A 168 3.76 6.34 -21.14
CA LEU A 168 4.29 7.57 -21.74
C LEU A 168 3.17 8.59 -22.03
N ARG A 169 2.04 8.14 -22.58
CA ARG A 169 0.90 9.02 -22.84
C ARG A 169 0.30 9.58 -21.54
N PHE A 170 0.27 8.79 -20.47
CA PHE A 170 -0.16 9.25 -19.15
C PHE A 170 0.78 10.32 -18.57
N LEU A 171 2.10 10.16 -18.74
CA LEU A 171 3.09 11.14 -18.26
C LEU A 171 3.03 12.46 -19.03
N LEU A 172 2.76 12.41 -20.34
CA LEU A 172 2.64 13.59 -21.21
C LEU A 172 1.32 14.34 -21.00
N ASP A 173 0.22 13.61 -20.83
CA ASP A 173 -1.10 14.18 -20.62
C ASP A 173 -1.93 13.32 -19.65
N PRO A 174 -1.91 13.64 -18.34
CA PRO A 174 -2.68 12.90 -17.35
C PRO A 174 -4.19 13.08 -17.54
N THR A 175 -4.62 14.15 -18.23
CA THR A 175 -6.03 14.51 -18.42
C THR A 175 -6.73 13.70 -19.52
N ASN A 176 -5.94 13.07 -20.40
CA ASN A 176 -6.45 12.27 -21.53
C ASN A 176 -6.50 10.77 -21.23
N THR A 177 -6.59 10.41 -19.94
CA THR A 177 -6.85 9.02 -19.55
C THR A 177 -8.34 8.72 -19.63
N LYS A 178 -8.68 7.45 -19.91
CA LYS A 178 -10.07 6.97 -19.84
C LYS A 178 -10.71 7.23 -18.47
N THR A 179 -9.90 7.27 -17.41
CA THR A 179 -10.36 7.52 -16.04
C THR A 179 -10.72 8.99 -15.82
N GLU A 180 -9.85 9.92 -16.22
CA GLU A 180 -10.15 11.37 -16.15
C GLU A 180 -11.29 11.77 -17.08
N GLN A 181 -11.38 11.16 -18.26
CA GLN A 181 -12.54 11.31 -19.15
C GLN A 181 -13.83 10.84 -18.47
N ARG A 182 -13.81 9.71 -17.76
CA ARG A 182 -14.98 9.23 -16.98
C ARG A 182 -15.32 10.15 -15.82
N HIS A 183 -14.33 10.72 -15.11
CA HIS A 183 -14.57 11.70 -14.05
C HIS A 183 -15.18 12.98 -14.61
N THR A 184 -14.66 13.47 -15.74
CA THR A 184 -15.19 14.63 -16.45
C THR A 184 -16.63 14.38 -16.92
N ILE A 185 -16.90 13.22 -17.54
CA ILE A 185 -18.26 12.82 -17.95
C ILE A 185 -19.19 12.73 -16.75
N ARG A 186 -18.77 12.13 -15.64
CA ARG A 186 -19.59 12.07 -14.41
C ARG A 186 -19.88 13.44 -13.85
N LYS A 187 -18.89 14.33 -13.83
CA LYS A 187 -19.05 15.72 -13.39
C LYS A 187 -20.04 16.46 -14.30
N LEU A 188 -19.88 16.35 -15.62
CA LEU A 188 -20.80 16.93 -16.60
C LEU A 188 -22.22 16.37 -16.47
N THR A 189 -22.36 15.07 -16.18
CA THR A 189 -23.66 14.43 -15.96
C THR A 189 -24.32 14.90 -14.66
N HIS A 190 -23.52 15.19 -13.63
CA HIS A 190 -24.01 15.69 -12.35
C HIS A 190 -24.34 17.20 -12.40
N ASP A 191 -23.55 17.99 -13.12
CA ASP A 191 -23.73 19.44 -13.25
C ASP A 191 -24.86 19.79 -14.23
N HIS A 192 -25.22 18.86 -15.15
CA HIS A 192 -26.38 19.00 -16.02
C HIS A 192 -27.67 18.68 -15.26
N LYS A 193 -28.63 19.61 -15.30
CA LYS A 193 -29.91 19.51 -14.54
C LYS A 193 -30.92 18.52 -15.15
N GLY A 194 -30.59 17.87 -16.26
CA GLY A 194 -31.48 16.98 -17.03
C GLY A 194 -31.06 15.51 -17.01
N ASN A 195 -31.75 14.68 -17.81
CA ASN A 195 -31.45 13.26 -17.93
C ASN A 195 -30.31 13.02 -18.95
N VAL A 196 -29.57 11.91 -18.84
CA VAL A 196 -28.37 11.61 -19.65
C VAL A 196 -28.62 11.75 -21.16
N SER A 197 -29.82 11.38 -21.62
CA SER A 197 -30.23 11.50 -23.03
C SER A 197 -30.32 12.95 -23.52
N GLN A 198 -30.74 13.88 -22.67
CA GLN A 198 -30.84 15.31 -23.00
C GLN A 198 -29.46 15.96 -23.07
N LEU A 199 -28.55 15.59 -22.17
CA LEU A 199 -27.15 16.01 -22.24
C LEU A 199 -26.48 15.60 -23.57
N ILE A 200 -26.79 14.39 -24.07
CA ILE A 200 -26.26 13.91 -25.35
C ILE A 200 -26.85 14.70 -26.52
N GLU A 201 -28.14 15.05 -26.49
CA GLU A 201 -28.77 15.89 -27.53
C GLU A 201 -28.22 17.32 -27.52
N ASP A 202 -28.04 17.93 -26.34
CA ASP A 202 -27.45 19.26 -26.19
C ASP A 202 -26.01 19.30 -26.72
N LEU A 203 -25.20 18.30 -26.36
CA LEU A 203 -23.82 18.18 -26.85
C LEU A 203 -23.76 17.93 -28.36
N LYS A 204 -24.68 17.13 -28.91
CA LYS A 204 -24.80 16.93 -30.37
C LYS A 204 -25.16 18.23 -31.07
N ALA A 205 -26.11 19.00 -30.54
CA ALA A 205 -26.52 20.28 -31.12
C ALA A 205 -25.38 21.31 -31.14
N ILE A 206 -24.51 21.31 -30.13
CA ILE A 206 -23.39 22.26 -30.01
C ILE A 206 -22.20 21.86 -30.90
N TYR A 207 -21.82 20.57 -30.94
CA TYR A 207 -20.57 20.13 -31.56
C TYR A 207 -20.73 19.43 -32.91
N VAL A 208 -21.91 18.90 -33.21
CA VAL A 208 -22.22 18.30 -34.51
C VAL A 208 -23.14 19.27 -35.22
N ALA A 209 -22.53 20.24 -35.92
CA ALA A 209 -23.27 21.20 -36.72
C ALA A 209 -24.36 20.49 -37.51
N GLN A 210 -25.61 20.95 -37.35
CA GLN A 210 -26.73 20.50 -38.16
C GLN A 210 -26.34 20.72 -39.63
N THR A 211 -26.17 19.62 -40.37
CA THR A 211 -26.04 19.66 -41.82
C THR A 211 -27.19 20.50 -42.37
N PRO A 212 -26.94 21.55 -43.18
CA PRO A 212 -28.00 22.38 -43.70
C PRO A 212 -28.93 21.54 -44.57
N PRO A 213 -30.26 21.76 -44.53
CA PRO A 213 -31.19 21.03 -45.38
C PRO A 213 -30.98 21.43 -46.84
N VAL A 214 -30.96 20.41 -47.71
CA VAL A 214 -30.96 20.54 -49.19
C VAL A 214 -32.33 20.98 -49.67
#